data_AF-A0A444IW49-F1
#
_entry.id   AF-A0A444IW49-F1
#
_cell.length_a   1.000
_cell.length_b   1.000
_cell.length_c   1.000
_cell.angle_alpha   90.00
_cell.angle_beta   90.00
_cell.angle_gamma   90.00
#
_symmetry.space_group_name_H-M   'P 1'
#
loop_
_entity.id
_entity.type
_entity.pdbx_description
1 polymer ?
#
loop_
_entity_poly.entity_id
_entity_poly.type
_entity_poly.pdbx_seq_one_letter_code
_entity_poly.pdbx_strand_id
1 'polypeptide(L)'
;MPGIDGYELCRMLKQDKRTTEVPVIFVSALQELHDRVRGFEVGGVDFISKPIQREEVLARVKNHLQLRRMQKNLEEIVAERTVELQNAYETVRKNEVRYRSLFNDALDMVHIVGLDGKIIDANLA
;
A
#
# COMPACT_ATOMS: atom_id res chain seq x y z
N MET A 1 -10.52 29.10 15.59
CA MET A 1 -11.00 28.69 16.92
C MET A 1 -10.26 29.53 17.95
N PRO A 2 -10.81 29.85 19.14
CA PRO A 2 -10.03 30.52 20.17
C PRO A 2 -8.88 29.60 20.60
N GLY A 3 -7.63 30.07 20.52
CA GLY A 3 -6.45 29.41 21.09
C GLY A 3 -5.68 28.42 20.19
N ILE A 4 -6.23 27.94 19.06
CA ILE A 4 -5.52 27.07 18.12
C ILE A 4 -5.92 27.34 16.67
N ASP A 5 -4.91 27.40 15.79
CA ASP A 5 -5.08 27.49 14.34
C ASP A 5 -5.51 26.13 13.77
N GLY A 6 -6.49 26.11 12.87
CA GLY A 6 -6.97 24.86 12.25
C GLY A 6 -5.87 24.13 11.49
N TYR A 7 -4.91 24.87 10.91
CA TYR A 7 -3.75 24.28 10.23
C TYR A 7 -2.80 23.58 11.21
N GLU A 8 -2.59 24.15 12.40
CA GLU A 8 -1.75 23.55 13.44
C GLU A 8 -2.38 22.27 13.98
N LEU A 9 -3.69 22.29 14.25
CA LEU A 9 -4.43 21.09 14.62
C LEU A 9 -4.34 20.00 13.55
N CYS A 10 -4.50 20.35 12.27
CA CYS A 10 -4.34 19.39 11.18
C CYS A 10 -2.94 18.77 11.19
N ARG A 11 -1.89 19.59 11.33
CA ARG A 11 -0.51 19.10 11.42
C ARG A 11 -0.33 18.12 12.58
N MET A 12 -0.88 18.42 13.76
CA MET A 12 -0.83 17.52 14.92
C MET A 12 -1.54 16.20 14.64
N LEU A 13 -2.74 16.23 14.06
CA LEU A 13 -3.49 15.03 13.69
C LEU A 13 -2.72 14.17 12.67
N LYS A 14 -2.00 14.82 11.74
CA LYS A 14 -1.19 14.12 10.73
C LYS A 14 0.11 13.52 11.27
N GLN A 15 0.60 13.99 12.42
CA GLN A 15 1.79 13.46 13.08
C GLN A 15 1.48 12.28 14.03
N ASP A 16 0.26 12.15 14.53
CA ASP A 16 -0.15 11.04 15.39
C ASP A 16 -0.55 9.81 14.54
N LYS A 17 0.10 8.66 14.79
CA LYS A 17 -0.17 7.38 14.09
C LYS A 17 -1.64 6.95 14.17
N ARG A 18 -2.37 7.35 15.21
CA ARG A 18 -3.80 7.01 15.40
C ARG A 18 -4.72 7.81 14.48
N THR A 19 -4.28 8.99 14.04
CA THR A 19 -5.11 9.95 13.29
C THR A 19 -4.52 10.37 11.94
N THR A 20 -3.29 9.97 11.63
CA THR A 20 -2.58 10.38 10.41
C THR A 20 -3.37 10.06 9.13
N GLU A 21 -4.08 8.94 9.15
CA GLU A 21 -4.90 8.46 8.06
C GLU A 21 -6.31 9.05 7.99
N VAL A 22 -6.73 9.83 9.00
CA VAL A 22 -8.08 10.44 9.04
C VAL A 22 -8.14 11.60 8.03
N PRO A 23 -9.06 11.59 7.04
CA PRO A 23 -9.19 12.70 6.10
C PRO A 23 -9.62 13.99 6.80
N VAL A 24 -8.86 15.07 6.62
CA VAL A 24 -9.18 16.40 7.18
C VAL A 24 -9.64 17.31 6.06
N ILE A 25 -10.86 17.85 6.19
CA ILE A 25 -11.45 18.81 5.25
C ILE A 25 -11.53 20.16 5.97
N PHE A 26 -10.90 21.18 5.39
CA PHE A 26 -10.95 22.53 5.92
C PHE A 26 -12.25 23.23 5.52
N VAL A 27 -12.77 24.07 6.42
CA VAL A 27 -13.93 24.91 6.14
C VAL A 27 -13.62 26.36 6.51
N SER A 28 -13.57 27.25 5.53
CA SER A 28 -13.17 28.65 5.75
C SER A 28 -14.05 29.64 4.99
N ALA A 29 -14.13 30.87 5.50
CA ALA A 29 -14.69 32.01 4.77
C ALA A 29 -13.66 32.65 3.83
N LEU A 30 -12.37 32.34 4.00
CA LEU A 30 -11.29 32.89 3.20
C LEU A 30 -11.23 32.16 1.86
N GLN A 31 -11.40 32.92 0.78
CA GLN A 31 -11.33 32.43 -0.62
C GLN A 31 -9.92 32.54 -1.21
N GLU A 32 -8.94 33.00 -0.44
CA GLU A 32 -7.58 33.18 -0.93
C GLU A 32 -6.94 31.83 -1.27
N LEU A 33 -6.36 31.75 -2.47
CA LEU A 33 -5.66 30.56 -2.97
C LEU A 33 -4.59 30.09 -1.96
N HIS A 34 -3.93 31.05 -1.30
CA HIS A 34 -2.88 30.79 -0.33
C HIS A 34 -3.36 29.92 0.85
N ASP A 35 -4.55 30.19 1.39
CA ASP A 35 -5.11 29.41 2.50
C ASP A 35 -5.41 27.96 2.09
N ARG A 36 -5.91 27.77 0.87
CA ARG A 36 -6.18 26.44 0.34
C ARG A 36 -4.88 25.65 0.18
N VAL A 37 -3.86 26.27 -0.43
CA VAL A 37 -2.54 25.65 -0.60
C VAL A 37 -1.95 25.26 0.75
N ARG A 38 -1.95 26.17 1.73
CA ARG A 38 -1.47 25.90 3.08
C ARG A 38 -2.23 24.74 3.74
N GLY A 39 -3.55 24.66 3.56
CA GLY A 39 -4.37 23.55 4.03
C GLY A 39 -3.93 22.20 3.49
N PHE A 40 -3.62 22.13 2.19
CA PHE A 40 -3.10 20.91 1.57
C PHE A 40 -1.68 20.57 2.04
N GLU A 41 -0.80 21.57 2.18
CA GLU A 41 0.59 21.38 2.65
C GLU A 41 0.66 20.79 4.07
N VAL A 42 -0.30 21.12 4.95
CA VAL A 42 -0.38 20.53 6.30
C VAL A 42 -1.13 19.20 6.35
N GLY A 43 -1.48 18.63 5.19
CA GLY A 43 -2.10 17.31 5.05
C GLY A 43 -3.64 17.31 5.02
N GLY A 44 -4.27 18.46 4.82
CA GLY A 44 -5.68 18.52 4.44
C GLY A 44 -5.91 17.82 3.10
N VAL A 45 -7.05 17.17 2.94
CA VAL A 45 -7.42 16.47 1.68
C VAL A 45 -8.42 17.26 0.85
N ASP A 46 -9.07 18.26 1.45
CA ASP A 46 -10.06 19.09 0.77
C ASP A 46 -10.34 20.38 1.52
N PHE A 47 -11.07 21.27 0.87
CA PHE A 47 -11.45 22.57 1.37
C PHE A 47 -12.87 22.94 0.92
N ILE A 48 -13.69 23.43 1.84
CA ILE A 48 -15.06 23.90 1.59
C ILE A 48 -15.14 25.37 1.95
N SER A 49 -15.51 26.20 0.98
CA SER A 49 -15.75 27.63 1.22
C SER A 49 -17.09 27.85 1.90
N LYS A 50 -17.15 28.80 2.83
CA LYS A 50 -18.42 29.31 3.36
C LYS A 50 -19.08 30.28 2.35
N PRO A 51 -20.43 30.37 2.31
CA PRO A 51 -21.39 29.62 3.11
C PRO A 51 -21.50 28.16 2.69
N ILE A 52 -21.63 27.27 3.68
CA ILE A 52 -21.63 25.82 3.46
C ILE A 52 -22.95 25.40 2.82
N GLN A 53 -22.86 24.63 1.73
CA GLN A 53 -24.00 23.91 1.15
C GLN A 53 -23.97 22.46 1.64
N ARG A 54 -25.09 21.97 2.18
CA ARG A 54 -25.17 20.64 2.81
C ARG A 54 -24.83 19.54 1.81
N GLU A 55 -25.33 19.68 0.60
CA GLU A 55 -25.15 18.74 -0.51
C GLU A 55 -23.67 18.63 -0.90
N GLU A 56 -22.96 19.76 -0.93
CA GLU A 56 -21.52 19.79 -1.21
C GLU A 56 -20.72 19.06 -0.13
N VAL A 57 -21.00 19.33 1.15
CA VAL A 57 -20.32 18.66 2.26
C VAL A 57 -20.54 17.15 2.20
N LEU A 58 -21.79 16.72 2.01
CA LEU A 58 -22.12 15.29 1.95
C LEU A 58 -21.41 14.61 0.78
N ALA A 59 -21.38 15.24 -0.39
CA ALA A 59 -20.67 14.71 -1.56
C ALA A 59 -19.16 14.56 -1.30
N ARG A 60 -18.51 15.61 -0.77
CA ARG A 60 -17.07 15.59 -0.48
C ARG A 60 -16.72 14.56 0.59
N VAL A 61 -17.46 14.53 1.70
CA VAL A 61 -17.26 13.55 2.77
C VAL A 61 -17.43 12.13 2.23
N LYS A 62 -18.49 11.87 1.45
CA LYS A 62 -18.72 10.55 0.84
C LYS A 62 -17.55 10.12 -0.04
N ASN A 63 -17.04 11.02 -0.88
CA ASN A 63 -15.91 10.73 -1.77
C ASN A 63 -14.64 10.37 -0.97
N HIS A 64 -14.29 11.17 0.04
CA HIS A 64 -13.09 10.91 0.85
C HIS A 64 -13.22 9.62 1.69
N LEU A 65 -14.41 9.32 2.21
CA LEU A 65 -14.65 8.06 2.90
C LEU A 65 -14.58 6.86 1.95
N GLN A 66 -15.09 6.98 0.73
CA GLN A 66 -15.01 5.92 -0.27
C GLN A 66 -13.54 5.67 -0.68
N LEU A 67 -12.78 6.73 -0.95
CA LEU A 67 -11.34 6.63 -1.23
C LEU A 67 -10.59 5.95 -0.08
N ARG A 68 -10.87 6.34 1.17
CA ARG A 68 -10.24 5.73 2.34
C ARG A 68 -10.56 4.23 2.46
N ARG A 69 -11.80 3.84 2.20
CA ARG A 69 -12.20 2.42 2.21
C ARG A 69 -11.48 1.62 1.12
N MET A 70 -11.35 2.19 -0.08
CA MET A 70 -10.65 1.54 -1.18
C MET A 70 -9.16 1.39 -0.89
N GLN A 71 -8.50 2.41 -0.33
CA GLN A 71 -7.11 2.35 0.10
C GLN A 71 -6.89 1.25 1.15
N LYS A 72 -7.73 1.21 2.20
CA LYS A 72 -7.63 0.19 3.25
C LYS A 72 -7.82 -1.23 2.70
N ASN A 73 -8.77 -1.42 1.79
CA ASN A 73 -8.99 -2.71 1.15
C ASN A 73 -7.78 -3.13 0.30
N LEU A 74 -7.18 -2.19 -0.43
CA LEU A 74 -5.99 -2.46 -1.22
C LEU A 74 -4.78 -2.82 -0.33
N GLU A 75 -4.60 -2.11 0.78
CA GLU A 75 -3.55 -2.42 1.77
C GLU A 75 -3.70 -3.84 2.33
N GLU A 76 -4.94 -4.26 2.65
CA GLU A 76 -5.25 -5.61 3.11
C GLU A 76 -4.93 -6.67 2.05
N ILE A 77 -5.34 -6.46 0.80
CA ILE A 77 -5.05 -7.37 -0.33
C ILE A 77 -3.54 -7.46 -0.57
N VAL A 78 -2.82 -6.34 -0.56
CA VAL A 78 -1.37 -6.32 -0.77
C VAL A 78 -0.66 -7.08 0.35
N ALA A 79 -1.09 -6.91 1.61
CA ALA A 79 -0.54 -7.65 2.73
C ALA A 79 -0.76 -9.17 2.56
N GLU A 80 -1.98 -9.59 2.22
CA GLU A 80 -2.31 -11.00 1.98
C GLU A 80 -1.48 -11.59 0.82
N ARG A 81 -1.44 -10.92 -0.33
CA ARG A 81 -0.68 -11.37 -1.51
C ARG A 81 0.82 -11.43 -1.25
N THR A 82 1.36 -10.53 -0.43
CA THR A 82 2.78 -10.56 -0.05
C THR A 82 3.10 -11.81 0.75
N VAL A 83 2.24 -12.21 1.68
CA VAL A 83 2.38 -13.45 2.44
C VAL A 83 2.25 -14.68 1.54
N GLU A 84 1.27 -14.70 0.64
CA GLU A 84 1.11 -15.79 -0.34
C GLU A 84 2.36 -15.97 -1.20
N LEU A 85 2.89 -14.85 -1.73
CA LEU A 85 4.10 -14.85 -2.55
C LEU A 85 5.30 -15.39 -1.78
N GLN A 86 5.51 -14.96 -0.53
CA GLN A 86 6.59 -15.46 0.32
C GLN A 86 6.50 -16.97 0.52
N ASN A 87 5.31 -17.50 0.84
CA ASN A 87 5.10 -18.93 1.01
C ASN A 87 5.34 -19.73 -0.28
N ALA A 88 4.92 -19.18 -1.43
CA ALA A 88 5.19 -19.78 -2.73
C ALA A 88 6.69 -19.82 -3.04
N TYR A 89 7.42 -18.73 -2.78
CA TYR A 89 8.87 -18.67 -2.94
C TYR A 89 9.59 -19.68 -2.05
N GLU A 90 9.18 -19.82 -0.78
CA GLU A 90 9.76 -20.81 0.11
C GLU A 90 9.51 -22.25 -0.35
N THR A 91 8.32 -22.52 -0.88
CA THR A 91 7.95 -23.84 -1.41
C THR A 91 8.80 -24.19 -2.63
N VAL A 92 8.94 -23.26 -3.57
CA VAL A 92 9.80 -23.44 -4.76
C VAL A 92 11.24 -23.65 -4.33
N ARG A 93 11.77 -22.85 -3.40
CA ARG A 93 13.14 -22.99 -2.89
C ARG A 93 13.36 -24.34 -2.22
N LYS A 94 12.44 -24.80 -1.38
CA LYS A 94 12.51 -26.13 -0.73
C LYS A 94 12.52 -27.26 -1.76
N ASN A 95 11.67 -27.16 -2.78
CA ASN A 95 11.63 -28.14 -3.85
C ASN A 95 12.94 -28.15 -4.63
N GLU A 96 13.50 -26.99 -4.98
CA GLU A 96 14.78 -26.91 -5.68
C GLU A 96 15.92 -27.56 -4.88
N VAL A 97 16.06 -27.22 -3.60
CA VAL A 97 17.08 -27.82 -2.72
C VAL A 97 16.88 -29.33 -2.62
N ARG A 98 15.64 -29.80 -2.47
CA ARG A 98 15.32 -31.22 -2.42
C ARG A 98 15.70 -31.94 -3.71
N TYR A 99 15.34 -31.39 -4.87
CA TYR A 99 15.70 -31.97 -6.16
C TYR A 99 17.21 -32.02 -6.36
N ARG A 100 17.94 -30.96 -6.03
CA ARG A 100 19.40 -30.93 -6.14
C ARG A 100 20.07 -31.98 -5.24
N SER A 101 19.62 -32.14 -4.00
CA SER A 101 20.15 -33.19 -3.11
C SER A 101 19.85 -34.57 -3.67
N LEU A 102 18.59 -34.87 -4.05
CA LEU A 102 18.24 -36.16 -4.64
C LEU A 102 19.02 -36.48 -5.93
N PHE A 103 19.27 -35.47 -6.76
CA PHE A 103 20.04 -35.60 -8.01
C PHE A 103 21.52 -35.87 -7.75
N ASN A 104 22.14 -35.14 -6.82
CA ASN A 104 23.56 -35.29 -6.51
C ASN A 104 23.87 -36.53 -5.66
N ASP A 105 22.95 -36.95 -4.79
CA ASP A 105 23.13 -38.10 -3.91
C ASP A 105 22.80 -39.44 -4.61
N ALA A 106 22.33 -39.41 -5.86
CA ALA A 106 22.05 -40.60 -6.63
C ALA A 106 23.34 -41.36 -7.00
N LEU A 107 23.37 -42.66 -6.68
CA LEU A 107 24.52 -43.54 -6.98
C LEU A 107 24.72 -43.78 -8.48
N ASP A 108 23.62 -43.74 -9.24
CA ASP A 108 23.65 -43.86 -10.70
C ASP A 108 23.84 -42.48 -11.34
N MET A 109 24.49 -42.46 -12.51
CA MET A 109 24.65 -41.24 -13.29
C MET A 109 23.29 -40.77 -13.82
N VAL A 110 22.83 -39.60 -13.37
CA VAL A 110 21.59 -38.95 -13.80
C VAL A 110 21.92 -37.74 -14.66
N HIS A 111 21.33 -37.69 -15.86
CA HIS A 111 21.46 -36.58 -16.79
C HIS A 111 20.10 -35.99 -17.13
N ILE A 112 20.02 -34.65 -17.14
CA ILE A 112 18.85 -33.91 -17.59
C ILE A 112 19.07 -33.56 -19.06
N VAL A 113 18.16 -34.00 -19.93
CA VAL A 113 18.23 -33.77 -21.38
C VAL A 113 17.14 -32.80 -21.80
N GLY A 114 17.52 -31.80 -22.61
CA GLY A 114 16.61 -30.83 -23.19
C GLY A 114 15.69 -31.42 -24.26
N LEU A 115 14.65 -30.67 -24.62
CA LEU A 115 13.76 -31.03 -25.74
C LEU A 115 14.51 -31.12 -27.09
N ASP A 116 15.69 -30.50 -27.19
CA ASP A 116 16.58 -30.59 -28.35
C ASP A 116 17.54 -31.80 -28.31
N GLY A 117 17.40 -32.66 -27.30
CA GLY A 117 18.21 -33.87 -27.12
C GLY A 117 19.60 -33.63 -26.53
N LYS A 118 19.95 -32.39 -26.16
CA LYS A 118 21.26 -32.08 -25.55
C LYS A 118 21.21 -32.24 -24.04
N ILE A 119 22.32 -32.69 -23.44
CA ILE A 119 22.47 -32.71 -21.98
C ILE A 119 22.56 -31.27 -21.47
N ILE A 120 21.66 -30.94 -20.55
CA ILE A 120 21.58 -29.63 -19.88
C ILE A 120 22.28 -29.69 -18.51
N ASP A 121 22.18 -30.84 -17.83
CA ASP A 121 22.77 -31.02 -16.50
C ASP A 121 23.11 -32.50 -16.23
N ALA A 122 24.03 -32.74 -15.31
CA ALA A 122 24.59 -34.05 -14.97
C ALA A 122 25.04 -34.09 -13.51
N ASN A 123 24.72 -35.16 -12.77
CA ASN A 123 25.34 -35.37 -11.47
C ASN A 123 26.78 -35.87 -11.66
N LEU A 124 27.69 -35.43 -10.78
CA LEU A 124 29.05 -35.95 -10.69
C LEU A 124 29.02 -37.05 -9.63
N ALA A 125 29.05 -38.30 -10.08
CA ALA A 125 29.18 -39.46 -9.20
C ALA A 125 30.50 -39.44 -8.39
#